data_AF-A0A5F1ZX80-F1
#
_entry.id   AF-A0A5F1ZX80-F1
#
_cell.length_a   1.000
_cell.length_b   1.000
_cell.length_c   1.000
_cell.angle_alpha   90.00
_cell.angle_beta   90.00
_cell.angle_gamma   90.00
#
_symmetry.space_group_name_H-M   'P 1'
#
loop_
_entity.id
_entity.type
_entity.pdbx_description
1 polymer ?
#
loop_
_entity_poly.entity_id
_entity_poly.type
_entity_poly.pdbx_seq_one_letter_code
_entity_poly.pdbx_strand_id
1 'polypeptide(L)'
;MKRIAITCFLALAFVFSDCKKAKEDLQGGVITFSKGTVKIFDKTGKVKPVSVDTFLLPEDKIETGKDSYADIQLTEGLLVRVKENTSLVLKKIFVDSANGEVYTDFGLIKGKVFSKVDTKLSKTSKVTVSTPTVVASVRGTDFIVEETGKGTSTRVSNGAVEVTDADDPSKVAVADSGEEVSSDGNNLKEEPLTEDELNELKDDAATVQSITEEQRARIQEILKDFQENKARILQGLEEQKQRNKELIEGAKEENRKLLEDTKNAGKEEKEAIKKSAQEEKDKVKSSMDDAKKELENQRKSLKDQAAPK
;
A
#
# COMPACT_ATOMS: atom_id res chain seq x y z
N MET A 1 -6.56 61.60 -26.71
CA MET A 1 -6.75 60.30 -27.40
C MET A 1 -6.22 59.21 -26.48
N LYS A 2 -7.11 58.53 -25.74
CA LYS A 2 -7.35 57.05 -25.71
C LYS A 2 -6.09 56.23 -25.36
N ARG A 3 -5.86 55.87 -24.08
CA ARG A 3 -6.30 54.63 -23.40
C ARG A 3 -6.19 53.39 -24.29
N ILE A 4 -5.29 52.47 -23.96
CA ILE A 4 -5.45 51.00 -24.00
C ILE A 4 -4.31 50.41 -23.16
N ALA A 5 -4.63 50.01 -21.93
CA ALA A 5 -3.86 49.08 -21.14
C ALA A 5 -4.56 47.73 -21.30
N ILE A 6 -3.91 46.77 -21.94
CA ILE A 6 -4.37 45.38 -22.00
C ILE A 6 -3.43 44.60 -21.11
N THR A 7 -3.84 44.44 -19.86
CA THR A 7 -3.30 43.48 -18.92
C THR A 7 -3.68 42.09 -19.41
N CYS A 8 -2.74 41.40 -20.07
CA CYS A 8 -2.85 39.97 -20.37
C CYS A 8 -2.76 39.19 -19.06
N PHE A 9 -3.91 38.97 -18.40
CA PHE A 9 -4.10 38.00 -17.35
C PHE A 9 -4.19 36.62 -18.01
N LEU A 10 -3.06 36.09 -18.48
CA LEU A 10 -3.01 34.73 -19.01
C LEU A 10 -3.06 33.79 -17.81
N ALA A 11 -4.25 33.23 -17.59
CA ALA A 11 -4.52 32.21 -16.60
C ALA A 11 -3.49 31.09 -16.71
N LEU A 12 -2.63 30.98 -15.70
CA LEU A 12 -1.83 29.80 -15.44
C LEU A 12 -2.82 28.70 -15.06
N ALA A 13 -3.34 28.00 -16.08
CA ALA A 13 -4.02 26.74 -15.89
C ALA A 13 -2.98 25.77 -15.32
N PHE A 14 -2.90 25.72 -13.99
CA PHE A 14 -2.35 24.59 -13.26
C PHE A 14 -3.21 23.39 -13.65
N VAL A 15 -2.83 22.73 -14.75
CA VAL A 15 -3.24 21.37 -15.03
C VAL A 15 -2.59 20.56 -13.92
N PHE A 16 -3.30 20.41 -12.80
CA PHE A 16 -3.11 19.28 -11.92
C PHE A 16 -3.40 18.06 -12.79
N SER A 17 -2.36 17.56 -13.46
CA SER A 17 -2.28 16.16 -13.81
C SER A 17 -2.32 15.43 -12.48
N ASP A 18 -3.54 15.17 -12.02
CA ASP A 18 -3.85 14.10 -11.10
C ASP A 18 -3.33 12.83 -11.78
N CYS A 19 -2.05 12.55 -11.52
CA CYS A 19 -1.47 11.26 -11.78
C CYS A 19 -2.20 10.33 -10.82
N LYS A 20 -3.39 9.87 -11.24
CA LYS A 20 -4.13 8.81 -10.58
C LYS A 20 -3.18 7.62 -10.56
N LYS A 21 -2.47 7.46 -9.43
CA LYS A 21 -1.74 6.24 -9.14
C LYS A 21 -2.75 5.11 -9.37
N ALA A 22 -2.46 4.26 -10.34
CA ALA A 22 -3.30 3.11 -10.63
C ALA A 22 -3.55 2.37 -9.32
N LYS A 23 -4.82 2.09 -9.03
CA LYS A 23 -5.21 1.40 -7.81
C LYS A 23 -4.82 -0.06 -7.99
N GLU A 24 -3.73 -0.48 -7.36
CA GLU A 24 -3.29 -1.87 -7.36
C GLU A 24 -4.25 -2.69 -6.50
N ASP A 25 -5.08 -3.51 -7.14
CA ASP A 25 -5.97 -4.41 -6.42
C ASP A 25 -5.25 -5.71 -6.13
N LEU A 26 -4.61 -5.79 -4.95
CA LEU A 26 -3.89 -7.00 -4.49
C LEU A 26 -4.73 -8.28 -4.64
N GLN A 27 -4.15 -9.27 -5.30
CA GLN A 27 -4.73 -10.59 -5.52
C GLN A 27 -3.99 -11.65 -4.71
N GLY A 28 -4.48 -12.89 -4.78
CA GLY A 28 -3.85 -14.04 -4.15
C GLY A 28 -3.84 -15.25 -5.08
N GLY A 29 -3.39 -16.37 -4.53
CA GLY A 29 -3.45 -17.68 -5.18
C GLY A 29 -4.02 -18.73 -4.25
N VAL A 30 -4.31 -19.90 -4.78
CA VAL A 30 -4.85 -21.04 -4.03
C VAL A 30 -4.03 -22.28 -4.36
N ILE A 31 -3.66 -23.06 -3.34
CA ILE A 31 -3.08 -24.38 -3.54
C ILE A 31 -4.15 -25.32 -4.10
N THR A 32 -3.93 -25.84 -5.30
CA THR A 32 -4.86 -26.74 -5.98
C THR A 32 -4.45 -28.19 -5.83
N PHE A 33 -3.14 -28.44 -5.68
CA PHE A 33 -2.58 -29.75 -5.46
C PHE A 33 -1.28 -29.66 -4.66
N SER A 34 -0.99 -30.67 -3.84
CA SER A 34 0.32 -30.81 -3.21
C SER A 34 0.66 -32.28 -3.02
N LYS A 35 1.95 -32.60 -3.18
CA LYS A 35 2.51 -33.93 -2.95
C LYS A 35 3.83 -33.81 -2.20
N GLY A 36 4.06 -34.71 -1.26
CA GLY A 36 5.29 -34.78 -0.48
C GLY A 36 5.37 -33.71 0.60
N THR A 37 6.57 -33.19 0.85
CA THR A 37 6.82 -32.16 1.86
C THR A 37 6.69 -30.77 1.25
N VAL A 38 5.62 -30.06 1.62
CA VAL A 38 5.39 -28.67 1.24
C VAL A 38 5.21 -27.84 2.51
N LYS A 39 5.90 -26.71 2.60
CA LYS A 39 5.77 -25.75 3.70
C LYS A 39 5.45 -24.38 3.13
N ILE A 40 4.50 -23.70 3.77
CA ILE A 40 4.16 -22.31 3.45
C ILE A 40 4.51 -21.46 4.67
N PHE A 41 5.17 -20.34 4.46
CA PHE A 41 5.47 -19.36 5.49
C PHE A 41 4.77 -18.04 5.14
N ASP A 42 4.11 -17.42 6.11
CA ASP A 42 3.57 -16.08 5.94
C ASP A 42 4.68 -15.02 5.92
N LYS A 43 4.32 -13.77 5.64
CA LYS A 43 5.23 -12.62 5.67
C LYS A 43 6.00 -12.41 6.99
N THR A 44 5.53 -13.00 8.09
CA THR A 44 6.18 -12.94 9.41
C THR A 44 7.09 -14.14 9.69
N GLY A 45 7.17 -15.08 8.74
CA GLY A 45 7.92 -16.33 8.87
C GLY A 45 7.18 -17.43 9.64
N LYS A 46 5.89 -17.26 9.94
CA LYS A 46 5.10 -18.31 10.61
C LYS A 46 4.64 -19.34 9.59
N VAL A 47 4.73 -20.62 9.97
CA VAL A 47 4.28 -21.73 9.14
C VAL A 47 2.75 -21.71 9.04
N LYS A 48 2.23 -21.71 7.81
CA LYS A 48 0.83 -21.89 7.48
C LYS A 48 0.55 -23.39 7.26
N PRO A 49 -0.62 -23.90 7.71
CA PRO A 49 -1.03 -25.26 7.36
C PRO A 49 -1.18 -25.37 5.84
N VAL A 50 -0.70 -26.48 5.27
CA VAL A 50 -0.78 -26.73 3.83
C VAL A 50 -1.87 -27.76 3.57
N SER A 51 -2.89 -27.33 2.85
CA SER A 51 -3.94 -28.19 2.28
C SER A 51 -4.32 -27.69 0.89
N VAL A 52 -5.03 -28.52 0.13
CA VAL A 52 -5.83 -28.00 -0.99
C VAL A 52 -6.74 -26.89 -0.46
N ASP A 53 -7.00 -25.87 -1.27
CA ASP A 53 -7.77 -24.66 -0.94
C ASP A 53 -7.06 -23.68 0.01
N THR A 54 -5.80 -23.95 0.38
CA THR A 54 -5.02 -22.98 1.16
C THR A 54 -4.79 -21.72 0.34
N PHE A 55 -5.25 -20.59 0.87
CA PHE A 55 -5.08 -19.29 0.26
C PHE A 55 -3.65 -18.75 0.47
N LEU A 56 -3.07 -18.21 -0.59
CA LEU A 56 -1.76 -17.62 -0.64
C LEU A 56 -1.87 -16.11 -0.87
N LEU A 57 -1.11 -15.37 -0.09
CA LEU A 57 -1.04 -13.91 -0.17
C LEU A 57 0.33 -13.47 -0.72
N PRO A 58 0.43 -12.23 -1.22
CA PRO A 58 1.71 -11.61 -1.45
C PRO A 58 2.59 -11.69 -0.18
N GLU A 59 3.89 -11.85 -0.40
CA GLU A 59 4.95 -12.11 0.58
C GLU A 59 4.93 -13.51 1.23
N ASP A 60 4.00 -14.38 0.88
CA ASP A 60 4.07 -15.79 1.31
C ASP A 60 5.24 -16.50 0.60
N LYS A 61 5.94 -17.36 1.36
CA LYS A 61 7.03 -18.21 0.87
C LYS A 61 6.60 -19.67 0.84
N ILE A 62 6.90 -20.36 -0.25
CA ILE A 62 6.61 -21.77 -0.47
C ILE A 62 7.94 -22.53 -0.59
N GLU A 63 8.09 -23.58 0.20
CA GLU A 63 9.22 -24.49 0.15
C GLU A 63 8.77 -25.92 -0.11
N THR A 64 9.39 -26.56 -1.10
CA THR A 64 9.16 -27.97 -1.43
C THR A 64 10.42 -28.80 -1.13
N GLY A 65 10.22 -29.98 -0.56
CA GLY A 65 11.29 -30.95 -0.33
C GLY A 65 11.63 -31.75 -1.58
N LYS A 66 12.45 -32.79 -1.40
CA LYS A 66 12.74 -33.80 -2.42
C LYS A 66 11.46 -34.58 -2.78
N ASP A 67 11.31 -34.99 -4.03
CA ASP A 67 10.18 -35.77 -4.55
C ASP A 67 8.80 -35.13 -4.25
N SER A 68 8.79 -33.80 -4.10
CA SER A 68 7.63 -33.02 -3.65
C SER A 68 7.30 -31.93 -4.66
N TYR A 69 6.03 -31.59 -4.81
CA TYR A 69 5.61 -30.44 -5.62
C TYR A 69 4.27 -29.90 -5.15
N ALA A 70 3.99 -28.65 -5.52
CA ALA A 70 2.72 -28.00 -5.26
C ALA A 70 2.24 -27.26 -6.52
N ASP A 71 0.96 -27.39 -6.82
CA ASP A 71 0.31 -26.63 -7.90
C ASP A 71 -0.52 -25.51 -7.28
N ILE A 72 -0.41 -24.34 -7.89
CA ILE A 72 -1.00 -23.09 -7.44
C ILE A 72 -1.82 -22.53 -8.60
N GLN A 73 -3.01 -22.07 -8.29
CA GLN A 73 -3.83 -21.29 -9.22
C GLN A 73 -3.97 -19.87 -8.70
N LEU A 74 -3.56 -18.90 -9.50
CA LEU A 74 -3.76 -17.47 -9.22
C LEU A 74 -5.03 -16.97 -9.91
N THR A 75 -5.48 -15.77 -9.52
CA THR A 75 -6.58 -15.06 -10.18
C THR A 75 -6.34 -14.93 -11.70
N GLU A 76 -7.40 -15.05 -12.50
CA GLU A 76 -7.39 -14.98 -13.99
C GLU A 76 -6.65 -16.14 -14.70
N GLY A 77 -6.48 -17.30 -14.04
CA GLY A 77 -6.14 -18.55 -14.73
C GLY A 77 -4.64 -18.84 -14.90
N LEU A 78 -3.76 -18.10 -14.23
CA LEU A 78 -2.34 -18.44 -14.16
C LEU A 78 -2.14 -19.65 -13.25
N LEU A 79 -1.57 -20.72 -13.81
CA LEU A 79 -1.24 -21.97 -13.13
C LEU A 79 0.27 -22.04 -12.94
N VAL A 80 0.70 -22.35 -11.73
CA VAL A 80 2.12 -22.42 -11.36
C VAL A 80 2.38 -23.71 -10.61
N ARG A 81 3.33 -24.50 -11.09
CA ARG A 81 3.84 -25.69 -10.40
C ARG A 81 5.20 -25.38 -9.79
N VAL A 82 5.26 -25.50 -8.48
CA VAL A 82 6.50 -25.43 -7.68
C VAL A 82 7.05 -26.84 -7.56
N LYS A 83 8.14 -27.16 -8.28
CA LYS A 83 8.72 -28.51 -8.33
C LYS A 83 9.57 -28.77 -7.08
N GLU A 84 10.24 -29.91 -7.00
CA GLU A 84 11.00 -30.29 -5.80
C GLU A 84 12.16 -29.36 -5.50
N ASN A 85 12.63 -29.39 -4.25
CA ASN A 85 13.79 -28.62 -3.76
C ASN A 85 13.71 -27.11 -4.03
N THR A 86 12.50 -26.58 -4.13
CA THR A 86 12.23 -25.21 -4.59
C THR A 86 11.88 -24.30 -3.43
N SER A 87 12.35 -23.06 -3.51
CA SER A 87 11.98 -21.98 -2.59
C SER A 87 11.48 -20.80 -3.40
N LEU A 88 10.16 -20.61 -3.40
CA LEU A 88 9.46 -19.57 -4.16
C LEU A 88 8.84 -18.55 -3.21
N VAL A 89 8.92 -17.26 -3.54
CA VAL A 89 8.24 -16.17 -2.83
C VAL A 89 7.25 -15.51 -3.76
N LEU A 90 6.01 -15.33 -3.33
CA LEU A 90 4.99 -14.59 -4.09
C LEU A 90 5.19 -13.10 -3.81
N LYS A 91 6.10 -12.42 -4.52
CA LYS A 91 6.46 -11.03 -4.18
C LYS A 91 5.28 -10.08 -4.30
N LYS A 92 4.63 -10.06 -5.47
CA LYS A 92 3.49 -9.18 -5.75
C LYS A 92 2.51 -9.85 -6.67
N ILE A 93 1.22 -9.66 -6.39
CA ILE A 93 0.13 -10.09 -7.26
C ILE A 93 -0.93 -9.00 -7.20
N PHE A 94 -1.21 -8.33 -8.31
CA PHE A 94 -2.21 -7.27 -8.34
C PHE A 94 -2.84 -7.15 -9.72
N VAL A 95 -4.06 -6.61 -9.75
CA VAL A 95 -4.69 -6.14 -10.98
C VAL A 95 -4.44 -4.64 -11.10
N ASP A 96 -3.92 -4.21 -12.23
CA ASP A 96 -3.85 -2.79 -12.57
C ASP A 96 -5.25 -2.32 -12.99
N SER A 97 -5.84 -1.43 -12.18
CA SER A 97 -7.18 -0.89 -12.45
C SER A 97 -7.27 -0.04 -13.72
N ALA A 98 -6.16 0.42 -14.30
CA ALA A 98 -6.14 1.27 -15.49
C ALA A 98 -6.33 0.49 -16.79
N ASN A 99 -5.70 -0.68 -16.92
CA ASN A 99 -5.75 -1.52 -18.12
C ASN A 99 -6.41 -2.90 -17.87
N GLY A 100 -6.68 -3.25 -16.61
CA GLY A 100 -7.24 -4.54 -16.23
C GLY A 100 -6.28 -5.71 -16.37
N GLU A 101 -4.98 -5.45 -16.54
CA GLU A 101 -3.94 -6.47 -16.64
C GLU A 101 -3.57 -6.99 -15.26
N VAL A 102 -3.27 -8.29 -15.19
CA VAL A 102 -2.77 -8.91 -13.96
C VAL A 102 -1.25 -8.91 -13.98
N TYR A 103 -0.66 -8.38 -12.92
CA TYR A 103 0.77 -8.37 -12.70
C TYR A 103 1.11 -9.35 -11.59
N THR A 104 1.97 -10.31 -11.91
CA THR A 104 2.46 -11.30 -10.97
C THR A 104 3.98 -11.31 -10.96
N ASP A 105 4.58 -11.13 -9.79
CA ASP A 105 6.03 -11.21 -9.57
C ASP A 105 6.34 -12.34 -8.59
N PHE A 106 7.08 -13.33 -9.07
CA PHE A 106 7.60 -14.44 -8.29
C PHE A 106 9.09 -14.26 -8.03
N GLY A 107 9.52 -14.44 -6.79
CA GLY A 107 10.92 -14.55 -6.41
C GLY A 107 11.33 -16.02 -6.28
N LEU A 108 12.04 -16.56 -7.27
CA LEU A 108 12.58 -17.91 -7.22
C LEU A 108 14.00 -17.84 -6.62
N ILE A 109 14.15 -18.34 -5.39
CA ILE A 109 15.43 -18.32 -4.67
C ILE A 109 16.32 -19.49 -5.11
N LYS A 110 15.70 -20.66 -5.34
CA LYS A 110 16.33 -21.88 -5.85
C LYS A 110 15.27 -22.88 -6.30
N GLY A 111 15.67 -23.85 -7.10
CA GLY A 111 14.83 -24.94 -7.60
C GLY A 111 14.16 -24.55 -8.91
N LYS A 112 12.98 -25.13 -9.17
CA LYS A 112 12.36 -25.10 -10.49
C LYS A 112 10.87 -24.78 -10.39
N VAL A 113 10.42 -23.85 -11.22
CA VAL A 113 9.01 -23.46 -11.32
C VAL A 113 8.55 -23.55 -12.76
N PHE A 114 7.45 -24.25 -12.97
CA PHE A 114 6.71 -24.25 -14.23
C PHE A 114 5.54 -23.29 -14.13
N SER A 115 5.33 -22.49 -15.18
CA SER A 115 4.22 -21.55 -15.26
C SER A 115 3.51 -21.71 -16.59
N LYS A 116 2.17 -21.66 -16.52
CA LYS A 116 1.26 -21.81 -17.65
C LYS A 116 0.08 -20.88 -17.50
N VAL A 117 -0.30 -20.21 -18.59
CA VAL A 117 -1.49 -19.37 -18.61
C VAL A 117 -2.66 -20.15 -19.20
N ASP A 118 -3.75 -20.32 -18.45
CA ASP A 118 -4.98 -20.88 -19.00
C ASP A 118 -5.66 -19.85 -19.94
N THR A 119 -5.50 -20.08 -21.24
CA THR A 119 -6.03 -19.23 -22.32
C THR A 119 -7.56 -19.09 -22.30
N LYS A 120 -8.29 -19.97 -21.60
CA LYS A 120 -9.75 -19.87 -21.46
C LYS A 120 -10.18 -18.86 -20.40
N LEU A 121 -9.27 -18.47 -19.50
CA LEU A 121 -9.58 -17.67 -18.31
C LEU A 121 -8.83 -16.32 -18.28
N SER A 122 -7.86 -16.09 -19.17
CA SER A 122 -6.94 -14.97 -19.01
C SER A 122 -7.37 -13.70 -19.75
N LYS A 123 -7.47 -12.58 -19.01
CA LYS A 123 -7.06 -11.26 -19.51
C LYS A 123 -5.54 -11.25 -19.71
N THR A 124 -5.00 -10.25 -20.40
CA THR A 124 -3.53 -10.12 -20.53
C THR A 124 -2.88 -10.16 -19.14
N SER A 125 -2.08 -11.19 -18.88
CA SER A 125 -1.31 -11.35 -17.64
C SER A 125 0.17 -11.15 -17.93
N LYS A 126 0.80 -10.23 -17.19
CA LYS A 126 2.25 -10.07 -17.16
C LYS A 126 2.79 -10.85 -15.97
N VAL A 127 3.63 -11.84 -16.26
CA VAL A 127 4.28 -12.65 -15.23
C VAL A 127 5.78 -12.36 -15.28
N THR A 128 6.35 -12.13 -14.11
CA THR A 128 7.78 -11.95 -13.92
C THR A 128 8.27 -12.97 -12.90
N VAL A 129 9.34 -13.67 -13.25
CA VAL A 129 10.07 -14.56 -12.35
C VAL A 129 11.45 -13.97 -12.14
N SER A 130 11.68 -13.44 -10.94
CA SER A 130 12.97 -12.92 -10.52
C SER A 130 13.79 -14.02 -9.85
N THR A 131 15.02 -14.21 -10.31
CA THR A 131 16.04 -15.08 -9.70
C THR A 131 17.22 -14.22 -9.23
N PRO A 132 18.23 -14.79 -8.53
CA PRO A 132 19.47 -14.08 -8.24
C PRO A 132 20.23 -13.60 -9.48
N THR A 133 20.17 -14.31 -10.61
CA THR A 133 20.97 -13.96 -11.80
C THR A 133 20.19 -13.27 -12.91
N VAL A 134 18.89 -13.54 -13.06
CA VAL A 134 18.06 -12.98 -14.13
C VAL A 134 16.63 -12.67 -13.70
N VAL A 135 15.97 -11.84 -14.49
CA VAL A 135 14.54 -11.56 -14.44
C VAL A 135 13.90 -12.04 -15.75
N ALA A 136 13.08 -13.10 -15.67
CA ALA A 136 12.31 -13.60 -16.79
C ALA A 136 10.93 -12.94 -16.82
N SER A 137 10.60 -12.22 -17.90
CA SER A 137 9.34 -11.50 -18.09
C SER A 137 8.56 -12.04 -19.27
N VAL A 138 7.27 -12.31 -19.06
CA VAL A 138 6.45 -13.01 -20.04
C VAL A 138 5.04 -12.46 -20.16
N ARG A 139 4.42 -12.77 -21.30
CA ARG A 139 3.00 -12.55 -21.57
C ARG A 139 2.41 -13.78 -22.26
N GLY A 140 1.61 -14.55 -21.54
CA GLY A 140 0.84 -15.66 -22.11
C GLY A 140 1.66 -16.89 -22.54
N THR A 141 2.68 -17.27 -21.77
CA THR A 141 3.63 -18.34 -22.14
C THR A 141 3.57 -19.56 -21.23
N ASP A 142 4.01 -20.70 -21.77
CA ASP A 142 4.24 -21.94 -21.03
C ASP A 142 5.75 -22.16 -20.91
N PHE A 143 6.30 -21.98 -19.72
CA PHE A 143 7.75 -21.92 -19.50
C PHE A 143 8.17 -22.48 -18.14
N ILE A 144 9.44 -22.87 -18.04
CA ILE A 144 10.13 -23.25 -16.81
C ILE A 144 11.24 -22.25 -16.52
N VAL A 145 11.39 -21.88 -15.25
CA VAL A 145 12.60 -21.23 -14.74
C VAL A 145 13.22 -22.12 -13.68
N GLU A 146 14.52 -22.35 -13.79
CA GLU A 146 15.30 -23.18 -12.86
C GLU A 146 16.52 -22.41 -12.36
N GLU A 147 16.67 -22.27 -11.05
CA GLU A 147 17.81 -21.61 -10.38
C GLU A 147 18.55 -22.64 -9.52
N THR A 148 19.83 -22.87 -9.82
CA THR A 148 20.65 -23.94 -9.23
C THR A 148 21.68 -23.44 -8.21
N GLY A 149 21.74 -22.13 -7.96
CA GLY A 149 22.77 -21.43 -7.19
C GLY A 149 24.04 -21.12 -8.00
N LYS A 150 24.19 -21.72 -9.18
CA LYS A 150 25.29 -21.44 -10.12
C LYS A 150 24.84 -20.58 -11.31
N GLY A 151 23.53 -20.40 -11.45
CA GLY A 151 22.94 -19.86 -12.65
C GLY A 151 21.47 -20.23 -12.77
N THR A 152 20.79 -19.50 -13.64
CA THR A 152 19.40 -19.71 -13.99
C THR A 152 19.26 -20.14 -15.44
N SER A 153 18.40 -21.11 -15.70
CA SER A 153 17.90 -21.42 -17.04
C SER A 153 16.41 -21.12 -17.16
N THR A 154 16.03 -20.56 -18.31
CA THR A 154 14.65 -20.27 -18.68
C THR A 154 14.32 -21.00 -19.97
N ARG A 155 13.39 -21.95 -19.91
CA ARG A 155 13.04 -22.86 -21.01
C ARG A 155 11.59 -22.64 -21.44
N VAL A 156 11.35 -22.52 -22.74
CA VAL A 156 10.04 -22.06 -23.26
C VAL A 156 9.43 -23.09 -24.19
N SER A 157 8.19 -23.48 -23.91
CA SER A 157 7.45 -24.45 -24.75
C SER A 157 6.35 -23.82 -25.60
N ASN A 158 5.88 -22.62 -25.22
CA ASN A 158 4.90 -21.85 -25.97
C ASN A 158 5.08 -20.35 -25.66
N GLY A 159 5.05 -19.52 -26.71
CA GLY A 159 5.23 -18.08 -26.63
C GLY A 159 6.70 -17.67 -26.62
N ALA A 160 7.01 -16.54 -25.98
CA ALA A 160 8.37 -16.01 -25.87
C ALA A 160 8.62 -15.38 -24.51
N VAL A 161 9.85 -15.52 -24.00
CA VAL A 161 10.26 -15.03 -22.70
C VAL A 161 11.44 -14.09 -22.84
N GLU A 162 11.29 -12.86 -22.36
CA GLU A 162 12.39 -11.91 -22.26
C GLU A 162 13.16 -12.20 -20.96
N VAL A 163 14.46 -12.42 -21.08
CA VAL A 163 15.37 -12.69 -19.96
C VAL A 163 16.35 -11.54 -19.84
N THR A 164 16.23 -10.79 -18.76
CA THR A 164 17.11 -9.67 -18.43
C THR A 164 18.09 -10.09 -17.35
N ASP A 165 19.37 -9.73 -17.49
CA ASP A 165 20.35 -9.91 -16.41
C ASP A 165 19.97 -9.07 -15.18
N ALA A 166 20.10 -9.65 -13.98
CA ALA A 166 19.68 -9.00 -12.75
C ALA A 166 20.60 -7.84 -12.34
N ASP A 167 21.89 -7.90 -12.66
CA ASP A 167 22.89 -6.89 -12.31
C ASP A 167 23.07 -5.84 -13.41
N ASP A 168 22.85 -6.21 -14.68
CA ASP A 168 22.94 -5.33 -15.84
C ASP A 168 21.66 -5.36 -16.70
N PRO A 169 20.68 -4.48 -16.42
CA PRO A 169 19.42 -4.43 -17.17
C PRO A 169 19.54 -4.12 -18.67
N SER A 170 20.73 -3.75 -19.15
CA SER A 170 20.99 -3.56 -20.59
C SER A 170 21.27 -4.88 -21.33
N LYS A 171 21.61 -5.94 -20.60
CA LYS A 171 21.77 -7.30 -21.15
C LYS A 171 20.43 -8.00 -21.15
N VAL A 172 19.91 -8.22 -22.36
CA VAL A 172 18.62 -8.87 -22.59
C VAL A 172 18.81 -9.95 -23.65
N ALA A 173 18.17 -11.09 -23.42
CA ALA A 173 18.04 -12.20 -24.36
C ALA A 173 16.56 -12.59 -24.46
N VAL A 174 16.18 -13.26 -25.53
CA VAL A 174 14.80 -13.74 -25.71
C VAL A 174 14.86 -15.24 -26.00
N ALA A 175 14.10 -16.03 -25.23
CA ALA A 175 13.84 -17.43 -25.58
C ALA A 175 12.48 -17.53 -26.25
N ASP A 176 12.48 -17.92 -27.53
CA ASP A 176 11.27 -18.30 -28.24
C ASP A 176 10.85 -19.74 -27.92
N SER A 177 9.66 -20.11 -28.37
CA SER A 177 9.15 -21.47 -28.21
C SER A 177 10.11 -22.52 -28.79
N GLY A 178 10.57 -23.44 -27.94
CA GLY A 178 11.57 -24.44 -28.29
C GLY A 178 13.00 -24.06 -27.91
N GLU A 179 13.19 -22.94 -27.22
CA GLU A 179 14.51 -22.42 -26.84
C GLU A 179 14.67 -22.30 -25.32
N GLU A 180 15.93 -22.18 -24.93
CA GLU A 180 16.42 -21.90 -23.61
C GLU A 180 17.30 -20.66 -23.61
N VAL A 181 17.14 -19.80 -22.60
CA VAL A 181 18.18 -18.85 -22.20
C VAL A 181 18.76 -19.30 -20.87
N SER A 182 20.07 -19.55 -20.84
CA SER A 182 20.82 -19.82 -19.62
C SER A 182 21.69 -18.62 -19.22
N SER A 183 21.86 -18.41 -17.92
CA SER A 183 22.70 -17.39 -17.32
C SER A 183 23.57 -17.98 -16.24
N ASP A 184 24.87 -17.70 -16.29
CA ASP A 184 25.84 -18.05 -15.25
C ASP A 184 26.09 -16.89 -14.25
N GLY A 185 25.30 -15.82 -14.34
CA GLY A 185 25.48 -14.57 -13.59
C GLY A 185 26.37 -13.54 -14.27
N ASN A 186 27.04 -13.88 -15.38
CA ASN A 186 27.88 -12.95 -16.12
C ASN A 186 27.40 -12.76 -17.57
N ASN A 187 26.99 -13.86 -18.21
CA ASN A 187 26.58 -13.89 -19.61
C ASN A 187 25.22 -14.59 -19.76
N LEU A 188 24.48 -14.18 -20.80
CA LEU A 188 23.29 -14.86 -21.27
C LEU A 188 23.65 -15.70 -22.50
N LYS A 189 23.13 -16.92 -22.58
CA LYS A 189 23.37 -17.85 -23.68
C LYS A 189 22.04 -18.46 -24.14
N GLU A 190 21.77 -18.34 -25.44
CA GLU A 190 20.58 -18.89 -26.08
C GLU A 190 20.91 -20.23 -26.76
N GLU A 191 20.10 -21.26 -26.50
CA GLU A 191 20.26 -22.59 -27.07
C GLU A 191 18.90 -23.23 -27.38
N PRO A 192 18.80 -24.12 -28.38
CA PRO A 192 17.58 -24.89 -28.60
C PRO A 192 17.38 -25.92 -27.49
N LEU A 193 16.13 -26.17 -27.12
CA LEU A 193 15.78 -27.21 -26.16
C LEU A 193 16.10 -28.60 -26.71
N THR A 194 16.56 -29.47 -25.82
CA THR A 194 16.68 -30.89 -26.10
C THR A 194 15.29 -31.57 -26.11
N GLU A 195 15.21 -32.76 -26.72
CA GLU A 195 13.95 -33.52 -26.74
C GLU A 195 13.43 -33.84 -25.34
N ASP A 196 14.33 -34.18 -24.40
CA ASP A 196 13.97 -34.50 -23.01
C ASP A 196 13.38 -33.29 -22.28
N GLU A 197 13.93 -32.10 -22.49
CA GLU A 197 13.44 -30.86 -21.88
C GLU A 197 12.09 -30.44 -22.44
N LEU A 198 11.92 -30.60 -23.76
CA LEU A 198 10.64 -30.34 -24.41
C LEU A 198 9.55 -31.31 -23.92
N ASN A 199 9.91 -32.57 -23.67
CA ASN A 199 8.99 -33.56 -23.11
C ASN A 199 8.64 -33.24 -21.64
N GLU A 200 9.61 -32.83 -20.82
CA GLU A 200 9.36 -32.35 -19.44
C GLU A 200 8.33 -31.21 -19.43
N LEU A 201 8.50 -30.22 -20.30
CA LEU A 201 7.59 -29.08 -20.43
C LEU A 201 6.18 -29.51 -20.86
N LYS A 202 6.07 -30.41 -21.84
CA LYS A 202 4.77 -30.93 -22.30
C LYS A 202 4.05 -31.71 -21.22
N ASP A 203 4.75 -32.53 -20.46
CA ASP A 203 4.20 -33.31 -19.36
C ASP A 203 3.69 -32.42 -18.24
N ASP A 204 4.47 -31.40 -17.85
CA ASP A 204 4.02 -30.41 -16.88
C ASP A 204 2.80 -29.62 -17.39
N ALA A 205 2.82 -29.20 -18.67
CA ALA A 205 1.72 -28.47 -19.29
C ALA A 205 0.42 -29.30 -19.37
N ALA A 206 0.51 -30.62 -19.55
CA ALA A 206 -0.63 -31.52 -19.61
C ALA A 206 -1.18 -31.86 -18.21
N THR A 207 -0.30 -32.03 -17.23
CA THR A 207 -0.69 -32.49 -15.89
C THR A 207 -1.14 -31.37 -14.97
N VAL A 208 -0.60 -30.15 -15.11
CA VAL A 208 -1.03 -28.99 -14.31
C VAL A 208 -2.48 -28.57 -14.63
N GLN A 209 -2.98 -28.93 -15.82
CA GLN A 209 -4.33 -28.61 -16.28
C GLN A 209 -5.45 -29.51 -15.75
N SER A 210 -5.12 -30.60 -15.05
CA SER A 210 -6.06 -31.67 -14.66
C SER A 210 -7.09 -31.28 -13.57
N ILE A 211 -7.25 -30.00 -13.27
CA ILE A 211 -8.27 -29.49 -12.35
C ILE A 211 -9.65 -29.66 -12.99
N THR A 212 -10.52 -30.45 -12.35
CA THR A 212 -11.91 -30.66 -12.78
C THR A 212 -12.68 -29.34 -12.82
N GLU A 213 -13.69 -29.22 -13.69
CA GLU A 213 -14.55 -28.01 -13.74
C GLU A 213 -15.17 -27.68 -12.37
N GLU A 214 -15.47 -28.69 -11.56
CA GLU A 214 -15.97 -28.52 -10.19
C GLU A 214 -14.92 -27.89 -9.25
N GLN A 215 -13.67 -28.34 -9.31
CA GLN A 215 -12.58 -27.73 -8.55
C GLN A 215 -12.30 -26.30 -9.04
N ARG A 216 -12.40 -26.05 -10.36
CA ARG A 216 -12.26 -24.69 -10.91
C ARG A 216 -13.33 -23.75 -10.35
N ALA A 217 -14.59 -24.19 -10.32
CA ALA A 217 -15.69 -23.40 -9.76
C ALA A 217 -15.47 -23.08 -8.28
N ARG A 218 -15.03 -24.07 -7.48
CA ARG A 218 -14.67 -23.85 -6.06
C ARG A 218 -13.53 -22.85 -5.89
N ILE A 219 -12.46 -22.96 -6.67
CA ILE A 219 -11.32 -22.03 -6.59
C ILE A 219 -11.75 -20.61 -6.96
N GLN A 220 -12.63 -20.46 -7.96
CA GLN A 220 -13.20 -19.16 -8.33
C GLN A 220 -14.05 -18.58 -7.20
N GLU A 221 -14.84 -19.41 -6.50
CA GLU A 221 -15.61 -19.00 -5.33
C GLU A 221 -14.69 -18.53 -4.19
N ILE A 222 -13.64 -19.29 -3.86
CA ILE A 222 -12.65 -18.90 -2.85
C ILE A 222 -11.98 -17.56 -3.18
N LEU A 223 -11.55 -17.38 -4.43
CA LEU A 223 -10.92 -16.14 -4.89
C LEU A 223 -11.90 -14.96 -4.85
N LYS A 224 -13.16 -15.18 -5.23
CA LYS A 224 -14.22 -14.15 -5.20
C LYS A 224 -14.57 -13.75 -3.77
N ASP A 225 -14.79 -14.70 -2.88
CA ASP A 225 -15.07 -14.47 -1.47
C ASP A 225 -13.94 -13.69 -0.79
N PHE A 226 -12.69 -13.99 -1.15
CA PHE A 226 -11.55 -13.22 -0.69
C PHE A 226 -11.62 -11.76 -1.15
N GLN A 227 -11.88 -11.52 -2.45
CA GLN A 227 -12.00 -10.17 -3.01
C GLN A 227 -13.14 -9.38 -2.34
N GLU A 228 -14.30 -9.99 -2.13
CA GLU A 228 -15.45 -9.35 -1.48
C GLU A 228 -15.16 -9.02 -0.01
N ASN A 229 -14.57 -9.97 0.73
CA ASN A 229 -14.19 -9.75 2.12
C ASN A 229 -13.15 -8.63 2.25
N LYS A 230 -12.15 -8.61 1.36
CA LYS A 230 -11.16 -7.54 1.30
C LYS A 230 -11.81 -6.19 1.05
N ALA A 231 -12.73 -6.09 0.08
CA ALA A 231 -13.43 -4.85 -0.24
C ALA A 231 -14.23 -4.33 0.97
N ARG A 232 -14.95 -5.22 1.67
CA ARG A 232 -15.69 -4.90 2.89
C ARG A 232 -14.78 -4.39 4.02
N ILE A 233 -13.63 -5.04 4.23
CA ILE A 233 -12.66 -4.61 5.26
C ILE A 233 -12.09 -3.23 4.93
N LEU A 234 -11.71 -3.00 3.67
CA LEU A 234 -11.19 -1.71 3.22
C LEU A 234 -12.22 -0.59 3.36
N GLN A 235 -13.48 -0.86 3.02
CA GLN A 235 -14.57 0.09 3.22
C GLN A 235 -14.73 0.43 4.71
N GLY A 236 -14.76 -0.59 5.58
CA GLY A 236 -14.89 -0.38 7.03
C GLY A 236 -13.74 0.44 7.61
N LEU A 237 -12.50 0.24 7.14
CA LEU A 237 -11.34 1.02 7.54
C LEU A 237 -11.45 2.48 7.09
N GLU A 238 -11.90 2.74 5.86
CA GLU A 238 -12.08 4.10 5.35
C GLU A 238 -13.16 4.84 6.13
N GLU A 239 -14.28 4.17 6.43
CA GLU A 239 -15.33 4.71 7.28
C GLU A 239 -14.84 5.01 8.70
N GLN A 240 -14.03 4.12 9.30
CA GLN A 240 -13.42 4.37 10.61
C GLN A 240 -12.47 5.56 10.58
N LYS A 241 -11.65 5.69 9.53
CA LYS A 241 -10.72 6.81 9.35
C LYS A 241 -11.47 8.13 9.21
N GLN A 242 -12.57 8.13 8.45
CA GLN A 242 -13.42 9.31 8.29
C GLN A 242 -14.10 9.69 9.62
N ARG A 243 -14.67 8.73 10.34
CA ARG A 243 -15.23 8.97 11.69
C ARG A 243 -14.19 9.52 12.66
N ASN A 244 -12.97 8.96 12.67
CA ASN A 244 -11.89 9.44 13.53
C ASN A 244 -11.46 10.86 13.15
N LYS A 245 -11.42 11.18 11.85
CA LYS A 245 -11.13 12.53 11.36
C LYS A 245 -12.18 13.54 11.84
N GLU A 246 -13.47 13.21 11.70
CA GLU A 246 -14.57 14.04 12.16
C GLU A 246 -14.54 14.27 13.68
N LEU A 247 -14.24 13.23 14.46
CA LEU A 247 -14.06 13.36 15.91
C LEU A 247 -12.91 14.30 16.28
N ILE A 248 -11.76 14.17 15.59
CA ILE A 248 -10.60 15.05 15.83
C ILE A 248 -10.93 16.50 15.44
N GLU A 249 -11.59 16.71 14.31
CA GLU A 249 -12.00 18.05 13.87
C GLU A 249 -13.05 18.65 14.82
N GLY A 250 -14.03 17.88 15.26
CA GLY A 250 -15.01 18.27 16.26
C GLY A 250 -14.37 18.67 17.59
N ALA A 251 -13.47 17.84 18.12
CA ALA A 251 -12.75 18.15 19.36
C ALA A 251 -11.85 19.38 19.24
N LYS A 252 -11.24 19.61 18.07
CA LYS A 252 -10.45 20.83 17.81
C LYS A 252 -11.34 22.07 17.80
N GLU A 253 -12.51 21.99 17.20
CA GLU A 253 -13.46 23.10 17.13
C GLU A 253 -14.06 23.40 18.52
N GLU A 254 -14.40 22.37 19.28
CA GLU A 254 -14.89 22.51 20.66
C GLU A 254 -13.82 23.15 21.56
N ASN A 255 -12.57 22.67 21.50
CA ASN A 255 -11.45 23.27 22.23
C ASN A 255 -11.19 24.71 21.81
N ARG A 256 -11.35 25.05 20.52
CA ARG A 256 -11.22 26.42 20.03
C ARG A 256 -12.29 27.33 20.65
N LYS A 257 -13.55 26.90 20.66
CA LYS A 257 -14.65 27.65 21.29
C LYS A 257 -14.42 27.85 22.77
N LEU A 258 -14.04 26.79 23.50
CA LEU A 258 -13.70 26.86 24.91
C LEU A 258 -12.57 27.88 25.19
N LEU A 259 -11.54 27.91 24.34
CA LEU A 259 -10.45 28.89 24.45
C LEU A 259 -10.93 30.33 24.18
N GLU A 260 -11.80 30.53 23.18
CA GLU A 260 -12.39 31.83 22.88
C GLU A 260 -13.30 32.32 24.02
N ASP A 261 -14.16 31.45 24.55
CA ASP A 261 -15.06 31.74 25.67
C ASP A 261 -14.26 32.06 26.93
N THR A 262 -13.23 31.28 27.25
CA THR A 262 -12.34 31.53 28.39
C THR A 262 -11.60 32.86 28.24
N LYS A 263 -11.15 33.19 27.02
CA LYS A 263 -10.48 34.45 26.73
C LYS A 263 -11.43 35.65 26.85
N ASN A 264 -12.68 35.51 26.44
CA ASN A 264 -13.68 36.55 26.55
C ASN A 264 -14.10 36.76 28.02
N ALA A 265 -14.39 35.68 28.76
CA ALA A 265 -14.68 35.75 30.18
C ALA A 265 -13.53 36.42 30.97
N GLY A 266 -12.28 36.07 30.68
CA GLY A 266 -11.12 36.71 31.31
C GLY A 266 -10.97 38.21 30.98
N LYS A 267 -11.43 38.67 29.80
CA LYS A 267 -11.49 40.10 29.47
C LYS A 267 -12.58 40.81 30.27
N GLU A 268 -13.77 40.22 30.33
CA GLU A 268 -14.91 40.78 31.07
C GLU A 268 -14.59 40.91 32.56
N GLU A 269 -13.99 39.88 33.16
CA GLU A 269 -13.55 39.89 34.55
C GLU A 269 -12.50 40.98 34.80
N LYS A 270 -11.53 41.14 33.89
CA LYS A 270 -10.53 42.21 33.97
C LYS A 270 -11.15 43.60 33.89
N GLU A 271 -12.16 43.80 33.03
CA GLU A 271 -12.89 45.06 32.95
C GLU A 271 -13.71 45.34 34.21
N ALA A 272 -14.36 44.32 34.79
CA ALA A 272 -15.10 44.44 36.04
C ALA A 272 -14.17 44.80 37.23
N ILE A 273 -13.00 44.16 37.32
CA ILE A 273 -11.97 44.50 38.32
C ILE A 273 -11.49 45.94 38.13
N LYS A 274 -11.25 46.37 36.89
CA LYS A 274 -10.81 47.75 36.61
C LYS A 274 -11.88 48.77 37.00
N LYS A 275 -13.16 48.48 36.74
CA LYS A 275 -14.28 49.36 37.10
C LYS A 275 -14.45 49.47 38.61
N SER A 276 -14.46 48.35 39.33
CA SER A 276 -14.56 48.34 40.79
C SER A 276 -13.38 49.06 41.46
N ALA A 277 -12.15 48.84 40.99
CA ALA A 277 -10.97 49.55 41.49
C ALA A 277 -11.05 51.08 41.25
N GLN A 278 -11.66 51.50 40.14
CA GLN A 278 -11.89 52.92 39.85
C GLN A 278 -12.95 53.51 40.79
N GLU A 279 -14.09 52.82 40.98
CA GLU A 279 -15.14 53.22 41.91
C GLU A 279 -14.63 53.34 43.36
N GLU A 280 -13.76 52.42 43.78
CA GLU A 280 -13.15 52.43 45.10
C GLU A 280 -12.14 53.59 45.25
N LYS A 281 -11.33 53.85 44.22
CA LYS A 281 -10.48 55.06 44.17
C LYS A 281 -11.29 56.34 44.28
N ASP A 282 -12.40 56.43 43.56
CA ASP A 282 -13.25 57.63 43.55
C ASP A 282 -13.92 57.84 44.91
N LYS A 283 -14.36 56.77 45.60
CA LYS A 283 -14.85 56.83 47.00
C LYS A 283 -13.77 57.28 47.98
N VAL A 284 -12.57 56.71 47.90
CA VAL A 284 -11.45 57.11 48.76
C VAL A 284 -11.13 58.59 48.55
N LYS A 285 -11.07 59.05 47.29
CA LYS A 285 -10.83 60.45 46.96
C LYS A 285 -11.89 61.38 47.54
N SER A 286 -13.18 61.04 47.44
CA SER A 286 -14.25 61.86 48.03
C SER A 286 -14.10 61.92 49.56
N SER A 287 -13.84 60.80 50.22
CA SER A 287 -13.66 60.76 51.68
C SER A 287 -12.47 61.59 52.15
N MET A 288 -11.38 61.63 51.37
CA MET A 288 -10.22 62.48 51.65
C MET A 288 -10.55 63.96 51.46
N ASP A 289 -11.29 64.30 50.41
CA ASP A 289 -11.73 65.68 50.15
C ASP A 289 -12.67 66.18 51.26
N ASP A 290 -13.57 65.33 51.75
CA ASP A 290 -14.46 65.64 52.87
C ASP A 290 -13.68 65.81 54.19
N ALA A 291 -12.77 64.89 54.50
CA ALA A 291 -11.90 65.00 55.68
C ALA A 291 -11.02 66.27 55.64
N LYS A 292 -10.57 66.66 54.45
CA LYS A 292 -9.78 67.89 54.25
C LYS A 292 -10.62 69.14 54.50
N LYS A 293 -11.87 69.18 54.02
CA LYS A 293 -12.81 70.28 54.32
C LYS A 293 -13.12 70.36 55.81
N GLU A 294 -13.29 69.23 56.47
CA GLU A 294 -13.58 69.19 57.91
C GLU A 294 -12.39 69.71 58.75
N LEU A 295 -11.17 69.29 58.41
CA LEU A 295 -9.94 69.85 58.98
C LEU A 295 -9.81 71.36 58.74
N GLU A 296 -10.16 71.84 57.56
CA GLU A 296 -10.09 73.27 57.22
C GLU A 296 -11.11 74.09 58.01
N ASN A 297 -12.33 73.55 58.20
CA ASN A 297 -13.36 74.13 59.06
C ASN A 297 -12.94 74.17 60.53
N GLN A 298 -12.38 73.07 61.07
CA GLN A 298 -11.83 73.03 62.43
C GLN A 298 -10.69 74.03 62.61
N ARG A 299 -9.81 74.16 61.61
CA ARG A 299 -8.72 75.14 61.63
C ARG A 299 -9.23 76.58 61.62
N LYS A 300 -10.34 76.85 60.94
CA LYS A 300 -11.04 78.15 60.98
C LYS A 300 -11.63 78.42 62.35
N SER A 301 -12.34 77.46 62.95
CA SER A 301 -12.95 77.66 64.28
C SER A 301 -11.90 77.83 65.39
N LEU A 302 -10.77 77.12 65.30
CA LEU A 302 -9.65 77.29 66.24
C LEU A 302 -8.97 78.65 66.09
N LYS A 303 -8.89 79.20 64.87
CA LYS A 303 -8.40 80.58 64.64
C LYS A 303 -9.36 81.63 65.19
N ASP A 304 -10.67 81.43 65.05
CA ASP A 304 -11.68 82.34 65.60
C ASP A 304 -11.73 82.30 67.14
N GLN A 305 -11.40 81.15 67.77
CA GLN A 305 -11.25 81.03 69.23
C GLN A 305 -9.93 81.60 69.77
N ALA A 306 -8.89 81.71 68.94
CA ALA A 306 -7.58 82.27 69.31
C ALA A 306 -7.44 83.78 69.00
N ALA A 307 -8.49 84.43 68.49
CA ALA A 307 -8.49 85.87 68.26
C ALA A 307 -8.58 86.61 69.62
N PRO A 308 -7.64 87.52 69.93
CA PRO A 308 -7.57 88.16 71.25
C PRO A 308 -8.76 89.12 71.44
N LYS A 309 -9.31 89.15 72.66
CA LYS A 309 -10.15 90.25 73.15
C LYS A 309 -9.30 91.46 73.48
#